data_AF-A0A4Q3Y5T7-F1
#
_entry.id   AF-A0A4Q3Y5T7-F1
#
_cell.length_a   1.000
_cell.length_b   1.000
_cell.length_c   1.000
_cell.angle_alpha   90.00
_cell.angle_beta   90.00
_cell.angle_gamma   90.00
#
_symmetry.space_group_name_H-M   'P 1'
#
loop_
_entity.id
_entity.type
_entity.pdbx_description
1 polymer ?
#
loop_
_entity_poly.entity_id
_entity_poly.type
_entity_poly.pdbx_seq_one_letter_code
_entity_poly.pdbx_strand_id
1 'polypeptide(L)'
;MSPRGGHVMGAWGIETLENDSAMDFVADYEQFGVSALVRAIAEIRREASGGYVEVDGGAAALVVGEVVAAAFGAPSDAVGEFDANRLATHAADVRKHPELVVAAIEAIKLSNGDLETSENLGLWSEAGELEQFITIRDELVARLEGLK
;
A
#
# COMPACT_ATOMS: atom_id res chain seq x y z
N MET A 1 15.24 -34.88 -0.75
CA MET A 1 13.83 -34.59 -1.09
C MET A 1 13.59 -33.14 -0.75
N SER A 2 13.73 -32.23 -1.74
CA SER A 2 13.34 -30.83 -1.53
C SER A 2 11.82 -30.74 -1.51
N PRO A 3 11.21 -30.08 -0.51
CA PRO A 3 9.85 -29.62 -0.69
C PRO A 3 9.89 -28.52 -1.76
N ARG A 4 9.00 -28.68 -2.74
CA ARG A 4 8.73 -27.71 -3.80
C ARG A 4 8.50 -26.35 -3.13
N GLY A 5 9.36 -25.38 -3.44
CA GLY A 5 9.09 -23.98 -3.16
C GLY A 5 7.86 -23.62 -3.97
N GLY A 6 6.70 -23.62 -3.31
CA GLY A 6 5.57 -22.85 -3.81
C GLY A 6 6.06 -21.42 -3.88
N HIS A 7 5.87 -20.78 -5.04
CA HIS A 7 5.92 -19.33 -5.12
C HIS A 7 4.90 -18.83 -4.10
N VAL A 8 5.40 -18.38 -2.97
CA VAL A 8 4.61 -17.71 -1.95
C VAL A 8 4.46 -16.30 -2.51
N MET A 9 3.24 -15.79 -2.72
CA MET A 9 3.04 -14.33 -2.91
C MET A 9 3.19 -13.62 -1.55
N GLY A 10 4.21 -14.02 -0.80
CA GLY A 10 4.32 -13.90 0.65
C GLY A 10 5.50 -13.07 1.10
N ALA A 11 6.09 -12.33 0.17
CA ALA A 11 7.03 -11.28 0.48
C ALA A 11 6.45 -9.98 -0.07
N TRP A 12 5.71 -9.25 0.77
CA TRP A 12 5.49 -7.80 0.64
C TRP A 12 6.79 -7.02 0.90
N GLY A 13 7.85 -7.51 0.25
CA GLY A 13 9.22 -7.08 0.27
C GLY A 13 9.89 -7.10 -1.10
N ILE A 14 9.24 -7.71 -2.11
CA ILE A 14 9.66 -7.65 -3.51
C ILE A 14 8.46 -7.44 -4.47
N GLU A 15 7.24 -7.83 -4.09
CA GLU A 15 6.10 -7.89 -5.05
C GLU A 15 5.09 -6.73 -4.97
N THR A 16 5.22 -5.81 -4.01
CA THR A 16 4.42 -4.56 -4.00
C THR A 16 4.70 -3.69 -5.23
N LEU A 17 5.72 -4.04 -6.04
CA LEU A 17 6.14 -3.39 -7.27
C LEU A 17 6.13 -4.37 -8.47
N GLU A 18 5.40 -5.48 -8.43
CA GLU A 18 5.21 -6.33 -9.63
C GLU A 18 3.78 -6.27 -10.19
N ASN A 19 2.83 -5.69 -9.45
CA ASN A 19 1.61 -5.21 -10.08
C ASN A 19 1.95 -3.92 -10.86
N ASP A 20 1.73 -3.93 -12.18
CA ASP A 20 1.97 -2.78 -13.06
C ASP A 20 1.40 -1.49 -12.46
N SER A 21 0.21 -1.55 -11.87
CA SER A 21 -0.47 -0.40 -11.24
C SER A 21 0.28 0.15 -10.02
N ALA A 22 0.99 -0.71 -9.27
CA ALA A 22 1.78 -0.29 -8.13
C ALA A 22 3.13 0.32 -8.54
N MET A 23 3.76 -0.22 -9.60
CA MET A 23 4.93 0.42 -10.22
C MET A 23 4.60 1.77 -10.84
N ASP A 24 3.46 1.86 -11.52
CA ASP A 24 2.96 3.09 -12.11
C ASP A 24 2.74 4.15 -11.03
N PHE A 25 2.17 3.77 -9.88
CA PHE A 25 2.04 4.69 -8.75
C PHE A 25 3.40 5.16 -8.21
N VAL A 26 4.38 4.26 -8.04
CA VAL A 26 5.71 4.68 -7.57
C VAL A 26 6.39 5.62 -8.57
N ALA A 27 6.26 5.37 -9.87
CA ALA A 27 6.77 6.27 -10.88
C ALA A 27 6.10 7.65 -10.82
N ASP A 28 4.77 7.69 -10.65
CA ASP A 28 4.02 8.93 -10.45
C ASP A 28 4.47 9.65 -9.18
N TYR A 29 4.69 8.94 -8.08
CA TYR A 29 5.19 9.52 -6.84
C TYR A 29 6.61 10.08 -7.00
N GLU A 30 7.52 9.36 -7.66
CA GLU A 30 8.86 9.84 -7.96
C GLU A 30 8.82 11.15 -8.77
N GLN A 31 7.88 11.27 -9.69
CA GLN A 31 7.71 12.46 -10.53
C GLN A 31 6.97 13.62 -9.84
N PHE A 32 5.91 13.35 -9.08
CA PHE A 32 4.95 14.36 -8.62
C PHE A 32 4.88 14.51 -7.08
N GLY A 33 5.56 13.64 -6.32
CA GLY A 33 5.68 13.70 -4.86
C GLY A 33 4.33 13.70 -4.14
N VAL A 34 4.15 14.63 -3.20
CA VAL A 34 2.93 14.76 -2.38
C VAL A 34 1.66 14.85 -3.23
N SER A 35 1.73 15.46 -4.41
CA SER A 35 0.56 15.58 -5.30
C SER A 35 0.04 14.21 -5.77
N ALA A 36 0.93 13.24 -6.00
CA ALA A 36 0.54 11.88 -6.35
C ALA A 36 -0.19 11.20 -5.19
N LEU A 37 0.30 11.36 -3.95
CA LEU A 37 -0.35 10.82 -2.75
C LEU A 37 -1.77 11.38 -2.58
N VAL A 38 -1.91 12.70 -2.67
CA VAL A 38 -3.21 13.37 -2.53
C VAL A 38 -4.19 12.93 -3.61
N ARG A 39 -3.71 12.80 -4.86
CA ARG A 39 -4.54 12.33 -5.97
C ARG A 39 -5.01 10.90 -5.76
N ALA A 40 -4.11 9.98 -5.41
CA ALA A 40 -4.47 8.57 -5.19
C ALA A 40 -5.46 8.41 -4.04
N ILE A 41 -5.24 9.09 -2.91
CA ILE A 41 -6.18 9.07 -1.78
C ILE A 41 -7.57 9.59 -2.21
N ALA A 42 -7.62 10.66 -3.01
CA ALA A 42 -8.89 11.19 -3.51
C ALA A 42 -9.60 10.22 -4.46
N GLU A 43 -8.85 9.52 -5.30
CA GLU A 43 -9.34 8.48 -6.23
C GLU A 43 -9.91 7.27 -5.48
N ILE A 44 -9.18 6.75 -4.49
CA ILE A 44 -9.63 5.66 -3.63
C ILE A 44 -10.93 6.03 -2.90
N ARG A 45 -11.00 7.24 -2.34
CA ARG A 45 -12.21 7.73 -1.68
C ARG A 45 -13.40 7.84 -2.64
N ARG A 46 -13.15 8.23 -3.89
CA ARG A 46 -14.18 8.32 -4.94
C ARG A 46 -14.73 6.95 -5.29
N GLU A 47 -13.86 5.96 -5.49
CA GLU A 47 -14.24 4.56 -5.75
C GLU A 47 -15.01 3.96 -4.57
N ALA A 48 -14.49 4.12 -3.36
CA ALA A 48 -15.17 3.64 -2.15
C ALA A 48 -16.56 4.28 -1.97
N SER A 49 -16.73 5.55 -2.34
CA SER A 49 -18.04 6.22 -2.36
C SER A 49 -18.99 5.65 -3.42
N GLY A 50 -18.44 5.03 -4.48
CA GLY A 50 -19.17 4.25 -5.47
C GLY A 50 -19.59 2.86 -4.99
N GLY A 51 -19.10 2.43 -3.82
CA GLY A 51 -19.46 1.16 -3.17
C GLY A 51 -18.53 0.00 -3.51
N TYR A 52 -17.51 0.21 -4.35
CA TYR A 52 -16.57 -0.82 -4.74
C TYR A 52 -15.23 -0.20 -5.15
N VAL A 53 -14.13 -0.75 -4.64
CA VAL A 53 -12.77 -0.34 -4.98
C VAL A 53 -12.11 -1.43 -5.82
N GLU A 54 -11.65 -1.05 -7.00
CA GLU A 54 -10.98 -1.95 -7.94
C GLU A 54 -9.58 -2.34 -7.43
N VAL A 55 -8.98 -3.37 -8.05
CA VAL A 55 -7.68 -3.89 -7.67
C VAL A 55 -6.61 -2.80 -7.63
N ASP A 56 -6.66 -1.88 -8.59
CA ASP A 56 -5.71 -0.77 -8.70
C ASP A 56 -5.81 0.20 -7.51
N GLY A 57 -7.04 0.56 -7.10
CA GLY A 57 -7.27 1.39 -5.92
C GLY A 57 -6.87 0.68 -4.62
N GLY A 58 -7.12 -0.63 -4.54
CA GLY A 58 -6.68 -1.49 -3.44
C GLY A 58 -5.16 -1.51 -3.29
N ALA A 59 -4.44 -1.76 -4.39
CA ALA A 59 -2.99 -1.78 -4.44
C ALA A 59 -2.39 -0.39 -4.15
N ALA A 60 -2.90 0.66 -4.79
CA ALA A 60 -2.42 2.04 -4.60
C ALA A 60 -2.53 2.49 -3.14
N ALA A 61 -3.59 2.11 -2.43
CA ALA A 61 -3.76 2.45 -1.01
C ALA A 61 -2.63 1.90 -0.13
N LEU A 62 -2.16 0.69 -0.43
CA LEU A 62 -1.07 0.05 0.31
C LEU A 62 0.26 0.73 0.00
N VAL A 63 0.52 1.06 -1.27
CA VAL A 63 1.73 1.81 -1.65
C VAL A 63 1.74 3.21 -1.03
N VAL A 64 0.61 3.92 -1.03
CA VAL A 64 0.44 5.20 -0.31
C VAL A 64 0.82 5.03 1.16
N GLY A 65 0.35 3.97 1.81
CA GLY A 65 0.70 3.64 3.18
C GLY A 65 2.21 3.44 3.38
N GLU A 66 2.86 2.66 2.52
CA GLU A 66 4.30 2.42 2.60
C GLU A 66 5.13 3.68 2.33
N VAL A 67 4.74 4.51 1.37
CA VAL A 67 5.37 5.82 1.12
C VAL A 67 5.29 6.69 2.37
N VAL A 68 4.12 6.79 3.00
CA VAL A 68 3.94 7.61 4.20
C VAL A 68 4.73 7.01 5.38
N ALA A 69 4.68 5.69 5.60
CA ALA A 69 5.44 5.04 6.67
C ALA A 69 6.95 5.24 6.49
N ALA A 70 7.49 5.02 5.29
CA ALA A 70 8.89 5.24 4.95
C ALA A 70 9.28 6.72 5.11
N ALA A 71 8.43 7.64 4.64
CA ALA A 71 8.66 9.07 4.81
C ALA A 71 8.74 9.46 6.29
N PHE A 72 8.01 8.82 7.19
CA PHE A 72 8.06 9.10 8.63
C PHE A 72 9.09 8.25 9.40
N GLY A 73 9.95 7.51 8.70
CA GLY A 73 11.04 6.74 9.33
C GLY A 73 10.62 5.38 9.89
N ALA A 74 9.48 4.85 9.44
CA ALA A 74 8.98 3.52 9.77
C ALA A 74 8.78 2.64 8.50
N PRO A 75 9.80 2.50 7.63
CA PRO A 75 9.70 1.58 6.49
C PRO A 75 9.50 0.14 6.98
N SER A 76 8.90 -0.70 6.15
CA SER A 76 8.80 -2.13 6.43
C SER A 76 10.19 -2.79 6.35
N ASP A 77 10.50 -3.69 7.29
CA ASP A 77 11.72 -4.51 7.24
C ASP A 77 11.72 -5.49 6.06
N ALA A 78 10.53 -5.78 5.51
CA ALA A 78 10.40 -6.61 4.32
C ALA A 78 10.81 -5.85 3.05
N VAL A 79 10.64 -4.52 3.01
CA VAL A 79 10.96 -3.71 1.83
C VAL A 79 12.48 -3.60 1.71
N GLY A 80 13.02 -4.09 0.60
CA GLY A 80 14.45 -4.00 0.30
C GLY A 80 14.97 -2.54 0.32
N GLU A 81 16.26 -2.36 0.62
CA GLU A 81 16.87 -1.03 0.77
C GLU A 81 16.68 -0.13 -0.47
N PHE A 82 16.72 -0.71 -1.67
CA PHE A 82 16.50 0.01 -2.92
C PHE A 82 15.09 0.62 -2.98
N ASP A 83 14.06 -0.15 -2.67
CA ASP A 83 12.68 0.29 -2.71
C ASP A 83 12.35 1.23 -1.54
N ALA A 84 12.95 1.00 -0.37
CA ALA A 84 12.83 1.91 0.77
C ALA A 84 13.33 3.33 0.41
N ASN A 85 14.43 3.43 -0.34
CA ASN A 85 14.93 4.72 -0.82
C ASN A 85 13.99 5.38 -1.83
N ARG A 86 13.39 4.61 -2.75
CA ARG A 86 12.41 5.14 -3.72
C ARG A 86 11.18 5.69 -3.03
N LEU A 87 10.61 4.96 -2.07
CA LEU A 87 9.47 5.40 -1.26
C LEU A 87 9.79 6.65 -0.42
N ALA A 88 11.04 6.79 0.02
CA ALA A 88 11.50 7.94 0.78
C ALA A 88 11.95 9.14 -0.06
N THR A 89 11.89 9.08 -1.41
CA THR A 89 12.42 10.12 -2.32
C THR A 89 11.93 11.54 -1.96
N HIS A 90 10.64 11.70 -1.61
CA HIS A 90 10.04 12.98 -1.23
C HIS A 90 9.76 13.10 0.27
N ALA A 91 10.44 12.33 1.12
CA ALA A 91 10.14 12.22 2.55
C ALA A 91 10.10 13.58 3.28
N ALA A 92 11.00 14.51 2.92
CA ALA A 92 11.01 15.84 3.54
C ALA A 92 9.74 16.66 3.26
N ASP A 93 9.15 16.51 2.08
CA ASP A 93 7.91 17.18 1.71
C ASP A 93 6.69 16.45 2.28
N VAL A 94 6.68 15.11 2.23
CA VAL A 94 5.62 14.30 2.86
C VAL A 94 5.50 14.60 4.37
N ARG A 95 6.61 14.76 5.08
CA ARG A 95 6.61 15.12 6.51
C ARG A 95 6.00 16.49 6.83
N LYS A 96 5.87 17.39 5.84
CA LYS A 96 5.16 18.68 6.02
C LYS A 96 3.64 18.51 6.10
N HIS A 97 3.15 17.31 5.78
CA HIS A 97 1.74 16.94 5.70
C HIS A 97 1.42 15.76 6.64
N PRO A 98 1.50 15.94 7.97
CA PRO A 98 1.21 14.86 8.94
C PRO A 98 -0.22 14.31 8.83
N GLU A 99 -1.16 15.07 8.27
CA GLU A 99 -2.51 14.60 7.95
C GLU A 99 -2.54 13.40 6.99
N LEU A 100 -1.48 13.21 6.18
CA LEU A 100 -1.36 12.07 5.27
C LEU A 100 -1.27 10.74 6.00
N VAL A 101 -0.79 10.70 7.25
CA VAL A 101 -0.77 9.47 8.06
C VAL A 101 -2.19 8.96 8.28
N VAL A 102 -3.09 9.84 8.72
CA VAL A 102 -4.49 9.49 8.95
C VAL A 102 -5.19 9.18 7.63
N ALA A 103 -4.95 10.00 6.59
CA ALA A 103 -5.55 9.80 5.28
C ALA A 103 -5.13 8.48 4.61
N ALA A 104 -3.87 8.04 4.79
CA ALA A 104 -3.39 6.76 4.29
C ALA A 104 -4.06 5.58 5.02
N ILE A 105 -4.18 5.64 6.35
CA ILE A 105 -4.88 4.61 7.14
C ILE A 105 -6.35 4.50 6.69
N GLU A 106 -7.02 5.64 6.50
CA GLU A 106 -8.39 5.66 6.00
C GLU A 106 -8.50 5.05 4.60
N ALA A 107 -7.58 5.40 3.69
CA ALA A 107 -7.56 4.84 2.34
C ALA A 107 -7.42 3.32 2.36
N ILE A 108 -6.48 2.78 3.15
CA ILE A 108 -6.29 1.33 3.29
C ILE A 108 -7.56 0.65 3.83
N LYS A 109 -8.20 1.24 4.85
CA LYS A 109 -9.43 0.69 5.43
C LYS A 109 -10.59 0.71 4.45
N LEU A 110 -10.70 1.75 3.63
CA LEU A 110 -11.76 1.87 2.61
C LEU A 110 -11.57 0.87 1.46
N SER A 111 -10.33 0.65 1.01
CA SER A 111 -10.05 -0.17 -0.18
C SER A 111 -9.68 -1.62 0.11
N ASN A 112 -9.33 -1.95 1.35
CA ASN A 112 -8.87 -3.28 1.75
C ASN A 112 -9.48 -3.72 3.10
N GLY A 113 -10.66 -3.20 3.47
CA GLY A 113 -11.33 -3.50 4.73
C GLY A 113 -12.41 -4.59 4.67
N ASP A 114 -13.07 -4.76 3.52
CA ASP A 114 -14.22 -5.65 3.34
C ASP A 114 -14.17 -6.34 1.96
N LEU A 115 -14.42 -7.66 1.94
CA LEU A 115 -14.45 -8.48 0.72
C LEU A 115 -15.59 -8.09 -0.23
N GLU A 116 -16.70 -7.55 0.29
CA GLU A 116 -17.83 -7.14 -0.55
C GLU A 116 -17.53 -5.86 -1.35
N THR A 117 -16.55 -5.07 -0.92
CA THR A 117 -16.26 -3.75 -1.49
C THR A 117 -14.84 -3.60 -2.03
N SER A 118 -14.06 -4.69 -2.10
CA SER A 118 -12.64 -4.68 -2.48
C SER A 118 -12.32 -5.81 -3.44
N GLU A 119 -12.04 -5.47 -4.70
CA GLU A 119 -11.57 -6.45 -5.69
C GLU A 119 -10.23 -7.05 -5.26
N ASN A 120 -9.33 -6.23 -4.71
CA ASN A 120 -8.01 -6.68 -4.28
C ASN A 120 -8.12 -7.79 -3.22
N LEU A 121 -8.95 -7.59 -2.17
CA LEU A 121 -9.20 -8.65 -1.19
C LEU A 121 -9.81 -9.91 -1.83
N GLY A 122 -10.71 -9.74 -2.80
CA GLY A 122 -11.28 -10.84 -3.58
C GLY A 122 -10.21 -11.68 -4.27
N LEU A 123 -9.26 -11.04 -4.95
CA LEU A 123 -8.15 -11.73 -5.63
C LEU A 123 -7.26 -12.51 -4.64
N TRP A 124 -6.90 -11.92 -3.49
CA TRP A 124 -6.13 -12.61 -2.45
C TRP A 124 -6.91 -13.77 -1.82
N SER A 125 -8.24 -13.64 -1.72
CA SER A 125 -9.12 -14.74 -1.30
C SER A 125 -9.14 -15.88 -2.32
N GLU A 126 -9.27 -15.57 -3.61
CA GLU A 126 -9.25 -16.57 -4.68
C GLU A 126 -7.90 -17.28 -4.80
N ALA A 127 -6.81 -16.57 -4.53
CA ALA A 127 -5.46 -17.13 -4.46
C ALA A 127 -5.22 -18.04 -3.23
N GLY A 128 -6.10 -17.98 -2.22
CA GLY A 128 -5.96 -18.73 -0.97
C GLY A 128 -4.92 -18.16 0.00
N GLU A 129 -4.53 -16.89 -0.18
CA GLU A 129 -3.48 -16.20 0.59
C GLU A 129 -4.02 -15.00 1.39
N LEU A 130 -5.35 -14.88 1.51
CA LEU A 130 -6.02 -13.77 2.20
C LEU A 130 -5.56 -13.54 3.63
N GLU A 131 -5.34 -14.59 4.42
CA GLU A 131 -4.89 -14.46 5.81
C GLU A 131 -3.51 -13.81 5.94
N GLN A 132 -2.60 -14.18 5.03
CA GLN A 132 -1.27 -13.59 4.95
C GLN A 132 -1.35 -12.12 4.52
N PHE A 133 -2.14 -11.84 3.48
CA PHE A 133 -2.37 -10.46 3.03
C PHE A 133 -2.93 -9.57 4.15
N ILE A 134 -3.94 -10.05 4.88
CA ILE A 134 -4.55 -9.34 6.02
C ILE A 134 -3.51 -9.03 7.09
N THR A 135 -2.64 -9.99 7.42
CA THR A 135 -1.58 -9.80 8.42
C THR A 135 -0.66 -8.64 8.03
N ILE A 136 -0.20 -8.63 6.79
CA ILE A 136 0.74 -7.62 6.29
C ILE A 136 0.08 -6.24 6.22
N ARG A 137 -1.16 -6.17 5.72
CA ARG A 137 -1.96 -4.93 5.72
C ARG A 137 -2.09 -4.37 7.15
N ASP A 138 -2.36 -5.23 8.13
CA ASP A 138 -2.55 -4.82 9.51
C ASP A 138 -1.24 -4.37 10.17
N GLU A 139 -0.11 -4.98 9.82
CA GLU A 139 1.22 -4.52 10.23
C GLU A 139 1.55 -3.13 9.67
N LEU A 140 1.21 -2.86 8.40
CA LEU A 140 1.33 -1.51 7.81
C LEU A 140 0.44 -0.50 8.54
N VAL A 141 -0.83 -0.84 8.78
CA VAL A 141 -1.74 0.05 9.52
C VAL A 141 -1.22 0.30 10.94
N ALA A 142 -0.70 -0.71 11.63
CA ALA A 142 -0.13 -0.57 12.96
C ALA A 142 1.10 0.36 12.98
N ARG A 143 1.99 0.24 11.98
CA ARG A 143 3.12 1.16 11.82
C ARG A 143 2.63 2.60 11.65
N LEU A 144 1.66 2.83 10.78
CA LEU A 144 1.08 4.16 10.55
C LEU A 144 0.36 4.71 11.80
N GLU A 145 -0.36 3.87 12.54
CA GLU A 145 -1.03 4.28 13.79
C GLU A 145 -0.02 4.77 14.83
N GLY A 146 1.19 4.16 14.88
CA GLY A 146 2.28 4.59 15.75
C GLY A 146 2.92 5.94 15.40
N LEU A 147 2.57 6.53 14.25
CA LEU A 147 3.06 7.82 13.78
C LEU A 147 2.11 9.00 14.07
N LYS A 148 0.91 8.72 14.56
CA LYS A 148 -0.09 9.74 14.96
C LYS A 148 0.35 10.45 16.25
#